data_AF-A0AAE1WUN5-F1
#
_entry.id   AF-A0AAE1WUN5-F1
#
_cell.length_a   1.000
_cell.length_b   1.000
_cell.length_c   1.000
_cell.angle_alpha   90.00
_cell.angle_beta   90.00
_cell.angle_gamma   90.00
#
_symmetry.space_group_name_H-M   'P 1'
#
loop_
_entity.id
_entity.type
_entity.pdbx_description
1 polymer ?
#
loop_
_entity_poly.entity_id
_entity_poly.type
_entity_poly.pdbx_seq_one_letter_code
_entity_poly.pdbx_strand_id
1 'polypeptide(L)'
;MDKFIPYKVDDVQNLGMAVQVTCFQCGGAAVGLVMSHKIADATSFFLVANTWAAVARNGNYDDVPGPKFEGAKIFPPQDIVVGFKPSTGIVKEELIAKIFTFPASKISTLQDRYSGGATEFPQRRPSRVEALSTFICVSILVFGKKRIEGWRNVGLRFGEEG
;
A
#
# COMPACT_ATOMS: atom_id res chain seq x y z
N MET A 1 15.46 3.66 -2.64
CA MET A 1 14.67 4.65 -3.42
C MET A 1 14.59 5.97 -2.64
N ASP A 2 15.64 6.31 -1.88
CA ASP A 2 15.42 7.09 -0.65
C ASP A 2 15.74 8.58 -0.84
N LYS A 3 16.17 8.95 -2.05
CA LYS A 3 16.59 10.31 -2.41
C LYS A 3 15.44 11.33 -2.34
N PHE A 4 14.20 10.86 -2.43
CA PHE A 4 12.99 11.69 -2.52
C PHE A 4 12.07 11.59 -1.31
N ILE A 5 12.52 10.97 -0.22
CA ILE A 5 11.76 10.88 1.03
C ILE A 5 12.49 11.61 2.15
N PRO A 6 11.76 12.40 2.98
CA PRO A 6 12.36 13.28 3.99
C PRO A 6 13.19 12.54 5.06
N TYR A 7 12.91 11.25 5.28
CA TYR A 7 13.62 10.42 6.24
C TYR A 7 13.76 9.00 5.69
N LYS A 8 14.82 8.29 6.12
CA LYS A 8 14.88 6.83 5.95
C LYS A 8 13.75 6.22 6.77
N VAL A 9 12.97 5.32 6.17
CA VAL A 9 11.75 4.76 6.78
C VAL A 9 12.05 4.11 8.14
N ASP A 10 13.28 3.61 8.33
CA ASP A 10 13.76 2.93 9.55
C ASP A 10 14.02 3.84 10.77
N ASP A 11 14.22 5.15 10.57
CA ASP A 11 14.54 6.10 11.66
C ASP A 11 13.28 6.75 12.30
N VAL A 12 12.09 6.36 11.83
CA VAL A 12 10.82 7.04 12.12
C VAL A 12 10.00 6.28 13.17
N GLN A 13 10.52 6.13 14.39
CA GLN A 13 9.72 5.52 15.47
C GLN A 13 8.67 6.47 16.05
N ASN A 14 8.92 7.79 15.99
CA ASN A 14 8.11 8.85 16.62
C ASN A 14 7.74 10.02 15.70
N LEU A 15 8.05 9.95 14.41
CA LEU A 15 7.70 11.01 13.47
C LEU A 15 6.29 10.79 12.91
N GLY A 16 5.38 11.72 13.18
CA GLY A 16 3.99 11.65 12.73
C GLY A 16 3.84 11.87 11.22
N MET A 17 4.45 12.94 10.69
CA MET A 17 4.47 13.26 9.26
C MET A 17 5.71 14.11 8.91
N ALA A 18 6.24 13.97 7.70
CA ALA A 18 7.25 14.86 7.13
C ALA A 18 7.03 15.09 5.64
N VAL A 19 7.57 16.20 5.15
CA VAL A 19 7.49 16.63 3.74
C VAL A 19 8.90 16.94 3.23
N GLN A 20 9.22 16.51 2.01
CA GLN A 20 10.42 16.91 1.28
C GLN A 20 10.02 17.49 -0.08
N VAL A 21 10.55 18.66 -0.40
CA VAL A 21 10.46 19.24 -1.75
C VAL A 21 11.84 19.13 -2.39
N THR A 22 11.90 18.46 -3.54
CA THR A 22 13.13 18.29 -4.32
C THR A 22 12.98 19.01 -5.66
N CYS A 23 13.77 20.06 -5.87
CA CYS A 23 13.80 20.77 -7.14
C CYS A 23 14.90 20.20 -8.05
N PHE A 24 14.60 20.05 -9.34
CA PHE A 24 15.51 19.52 -10.34
C PHE A 24 16.08 20.64 -11.21
N GLN A 25 17.28 20.42 -11.75
CA GLN A 25 17.95 21.40 -12.62
C GLN A 25 17.15 21.72 -13.90
N CYS A 26 16.27 20.82 -14.34
CA CYS A 26 15.37 21.06 -15.47
C CYS A 26 14.16 21.95 -15.14
N GLY A 27 14.08 22.50 -13.93
CA GLY A 27 12.96 23.33 -13.47
C GLY A 27 11.76 22.53 -12.93
N GLY A 28 11.79 21.21 -12.99
CA GLY A 28 10.77 20.36 -12.36
C GLY A 28 10.93 20.29 -10.83
N ALA A 29 9.88 19.86 -10.13
CA ALA A 29 9.92 19.58 -8.69
C ALA A 29 9.20 18.27 -8.35
N ALA A 30 9.67 17.58 -7.31
CA ALA A 30 9.01 16.44 -6.70
C ALA A 30 8.70 16.75 -5.23
N VAL A 31 7.54 16.32 -4.76
CA VAL A 31 7.12 16.48 -3.36
C VAL A 31 6.88 15.10 -2.75
N GLY A 32 7.70 14.73 -1.78
CA GLY A 32 7.58 13.49 -1.03
C GLY A 32 6.89 13.74 0.32
N LEU A 33 5.87 12.96 0.64
CA LEU A 33 5.20 12.99 1.93
C LEU A 33 5.38 11.62 2.60
N VAL A 34 5.73 11.63 3.89
CA VAL A 34 5.82 10.44 4.73
C VAL A 34 4.94 10.65 5.95
N MET A 35 4.14 9.65 6.31
CA MET A 35 3.24 9.69 7.45
C MET A 35 3.28 8.35 8.19
N SER A 36 3.23 8.39 9.52
CA SER A 36 3.22 7.17 10.32
C SER A 36 1.91 6.41 10.11
N HIS A 37 2.01 5.14 9.74
CA HIS A 37 0.85 4.25 9.62
C HIS A 37 0.14 4.02 10.98
N LYS A 38 0.76 4.45 12.11
CA LYS A 38 0.14 4.46 13.45
C LYS A 38 -0.99 5.47 13.57
N ILE A 39 -0.95 6.58 12.81
CA ILE A 39 -1.89 7.69 12.96
C ILE A 39 -2.84 7.85 11.76
N ALA A 40 -2.58 7.16 10.66
CA ALA A 40 -3.33 7.30 9.42
C ALA A 40 -3.23 6.07 8.53
N ASP A 41 -4.29 5.79 7.80
CA ASP A 41 -4.31 4.87 6.67
C ASP A 41 -4.03 5.61 5.35
N ALA A 42 -4.01 4.86 4.23
CA ALA A 42 -3.79 5.43 2.91
C ALA A 42 -4.85 6.49 2.53
N THR A 43 -6.11 6.28 2.90
CA THR A 43 -7.20 7.21 2.60
C THR A 43 -6.99 8.55 3.30
N SER A 44 -6.65 8.49 4.59
CA SER A 44 -6.36 9.65 5.43
C SER A 44 -5.12 10.41 4.92
N PHE A 45 -4.08 9.68 4.51
CA PHE A 45 -2.89 10.26 3.88
C PHE A 45 -3.23 11.05 2.62
N PHE A 46 -4.00 10.46 1.69
CA PHE A 46 -4.40 11.16 0.46
C PHE A 46 -5.34 12.34 0.73
N LEU A 47 -6.19 12.25 1.75
CA LEU A 47 -7.02 13.40 2.17
C LEU A 47 -6.15 14.58 2.60
N VAL A 48 -5.13 14.35 3.44
CA VAL A 48 -4.19 15.39 3.85
C VAL A 48 -3.44 15.97 2.65
N ALA A 49 -2.91 15.12 1.77
CA ALA A 49 -2.20 15.57 0.57
C ALA A 49 -3.08 16.42 -0.36
N ASN A 50 -4.31 15.99 -0.61
CA ASN A 50 -5.26 16.70 -1.48
C ASN A 50 -5.73 18.02 -0.86
N THR A 51 -6.00 18.01 0.45
CA THR A 51 -6.38 19.21 1.20
C THR A 51 -5.25 20.23 1.15
N TRP A 52 -4.02 19.79 1.47
CA TRP A 52 -2.84 20.66 1.41
C TRP A 52 -2.63 21.26 0.02
N ALA A 53 -2.76 20.45 -1.04
CA ALA A 53 -2.66 20.93 -2.40
C ALA A 53 -3.76 21.93 -2.78
N ALA A 54 -4.99 21.73 -2.31
CA ALA A 54 -6.10 22.66 -2.55
C ALA A 54 -5.89 24.00 -1.84
N VAL A 55 -5.48 23.97 -0.57
CA VAL A 55 -5.15 25.17 0.22
C VAL A 55 -4.00 25.94 -0.42
N ALA A 56 -2.94 25.25 -0.84
CA ALA A 56 -1.80 25.87 -1.50
C ALA A 56 -2.17 26.57 -2.82
N ARG A 57 -3.23 26.13 -3.51
CA ARG A 57 -3.73 26.78 -4.74
C ARG A 57 -4.67 27.94 -4.44
N ASN A 58 -5.58 27.78 -3.49
CA ASN A 58 -6.71 28.69 -3.31
C ASN A 58 -6.46 29.73 -2.21
N GLY A 59 -5.46 29.54 -1.36
CA GLY A 59 -5.10 30.46 -0.26
C GLY A 59 -6.05 30.43 0.94
N ASN A 60 -7.11 29.61 0.92
CA ASN A 60 -8.06 29.50 2.03
C ASN A 60 -8.27 28.02 2.44
N TYR A 61 -8.21 27.76 3.74
CA TYR A 61 -8.52 26.46 4.34
C TYR A 61 -10.01 26.24 4.54
N ASP A 62 -10.76 27.31 4.85
CA ASP A 62 -12.17 27.19 5.25
C ASP A 62 -13.07 26.69 4.12
N ASP A 63 -12.63 26.85 2.87
CA ASP A 63 -13.35 26.40 1.67
C ASP A 63 -13.00 24.95 1.27
N VAL A 64 -12.10 24.26 1.99
CA VAL A 64 -11.63 22.91 1.67
C VAL A 64 -12.00 21.94 2.79
N PRO A 65 -12.72 20.84 2.51
CA PRO A 65 -13.00 19.81 3.50
C PRO A 65 -11.71 19.20 4.07
N GLY A 66 -11.36 19.56 5.30
CA GLY A 66 -10.15 19.09 5.96
C GLY A 66 -10.28 17.73 6.65
N PRO A 67 -9.14 17.15 7.09
CA PRO A 67 -9.14 15.93 7.89
C PRO A 67 -9.86 16.15 9.23
N LYS A 68 -10.62 15.15 9.67
CA LYS A 68 -11.32 15.17 10.96
C LYS A 68 -10.58 14.33 11.99
N PHE A 69 -10.27 14.92 13.13
CA PHE A 69 -9.58 14.27 14.24
C PHE A 69 -10.58 13.85 15.33
N GLU A 70 -11.60 13.07 14.95
CA GLU A 70 -12.67 12.62 15.84
C GLU A 70 -12.50 11.13 16.24
N GLY A 71 -11.26 10.63 16.22
CA GLY A 71 -10.95 9.21 16.45
C GLY A 71 -11.54 8.66 17.74
N ALA A 72 -11.37 9.36 18.87
CA ALA A 72 -11.90 8.93 20.17
C ALA A 72 -13.44 8.98 20.26
N LYS A 73 -14.10 9.79 19.42
CA LYS A 73 -15.56 9.87 19.35
C LYS A 73 -16.15 8.74 18.51
N ILE A 74 -15.45 8.36 17.43
CA ILE A 74 -15.85 7.26 16.54
C ILE A 74 -15.46 5.90 17.16
N PHE A 75 -14.30 5.85 17.82
CA PHE A 75 -13.72 4.69 18.49
C PHE A 75 -13.39 5.03 19.94
N PRO A 76 -14.37 4.94 20.86
CA PRO A 76 -14.15 5.23 22.28
C PRO A 76 -13.03 4.37 22.86
N PRO A 77 -12.16 4.94 23.73
CA PRO A 77 -11.14 4.17 24.42
C PRO A 77 -11.76 2.99 25.18
N GLN A 78 -11.16 1.82 25.05
CA GLN A 78 -11.51 0.64 25.84
C GLN A 78 -10.31 0.27 26.71
N ASP A 79 -10.57 -0.21 27.92
CA ASP A 79 -9.54 -0.77 28.80
C ASP A 79 -9.11 -2.15 28.27
N ILE A 80 -8.26 -2.14 27.26
CA ILE A 80 -7.69 -3.35 26.66
C ILE A 80 -6.46 -3.74 27.48
N VAL A 81 -6.45 -4.92 28.09
CA VAL A 81 -5.27 -5.47 28.78
C VAL A 81 -4.14 -5.64 27.75
N VAL A 82 -3.11 -4.79 27.85
CA VAL A 82 -2.08 -4.61 26.83
C VAL A 82 -1.03 -5.72 26.90
N GLY A 83 -1.27 -6.83 26.21
CA GLY A 83 -0.24 -7.84 25.90
C GLY A 83 0.32 -7.70 24.48
N PHE A 84 -0.39 -7.03 23.59
CA PHE A 84 -0.01 -6.91 22.18
C PHE A 84 0.82 -5.65 21.95
N LYS A 85 2.12 -5.82 21.76
CA LYS A 85 3.01 -4.79 21.22
C LYS A 85 3.14 -5.04 19.72
N PRO A 86 2.39 -4.35 18.84
CA PRO A 86 2.60 -4.46 17.41
C PRO A 86 4.03 -4.03 17.10
N SER A 87 4.84 -4.97 16.60
CA SER A 87 6.17 -4.64 16.09
C SER A 87 6.01 -3.82 14.81
N THR A 88 6.55 -2.61 14.79
CA THR A 88 6.61 -1.77 13.58
C THR A 88 7.89 -2.06 12.79
N GLY A 89 8.30 -3.33 12.73
CA GLY A 89 9.56 -3.73 12.12
C GLY A 89 9.51 -3.54 10.61
N ILE A 90 10.39 -2.71 10.07
CA ILE A 90 10.64 -2.65 8.64
C ILE A 90 11.64 -3.75 8.33
N VAL A 91 11.26 -4.67 7.43
CA VAL A 91 12.16 -5.71 6.95
C VAL A 91 13.22 -5.05 6.08
N LYS A 92 14.49 -5.11 6.52
CA LYS A 92 15.65 -4.59 5.78
C LYS A 92 16.07 -5.53 4.65
N GLU A 93 15.14 -5.85 3.77
CA GLU A 93 15.44 -6.58 2.54
C GLU A 93 15.65 -5.60 1.38
N GLU A 94 16.62 -5.89 0.53
CA GLU A 94 16.82 -5.14 -0.71
C GLU A 94 15.66 -5.45 -1.66
N LEU A 95 14.66 -4.57 -1.66
CA LEU A 95 13.47 -4.69 -2.48
C LEU A 95 13.63 -3.91 -3.78
N ILE A 96 13.44 -4.60 -4.91
CA ILE A 96 13.33 -3.95 -6.22
C ILE A 96 11.85 -3.60 -6.47
N ALA A 97 11.53 -2.31 -6.40
CA ALA A 97 10.21 -1.82 -6.78
C ALA A 97 10.11 -1.63 -8.31
N LYS A 98 9.07 -2.21 -8.93
CA LYS A 98 8.73 -2.02 -10.35
C LYS A 98 7.25 -1.66 -10.49
N ILE A 99 6.96 -0.71 -11.37
CA ILE A 99 5.58 -0.33 -11.73
C ILE A 99 5.12 -1.18 -12.90
N PHE A 100 3.97 -1.84 -12.75
CA PHE A 100 3.32 -2.60 -13.81
C PHE A 100 2.01 -1.91 -14.18
N THR A 101 1.86 -1.54 -15.45
CA THR A 101 0.67 -0.86 -15.95
C THR A 101 -0.28 -1.86 -16.60
N PHE A 102 -1.52 -1.90 -16.15
CA PHE A 102 -2.57 -2.78 -16.67
C PHE A 102 -3.64 -1.95 -17.41
N PRO A 103 -3.77 -2.08 -18.74
CA PRO A 103 -4.81 -1.39 -19.49
C PRO A 103 -6.22 -1.81 -19.05
N ALA A 104 -7.17 -0.89 -19.14
CA ALA A 104 -8.57 -1.15 -18.78
C ALA A 104 -9.16 -2.37 -19.53
N SER A 105 -8.79 -2.55 -20.81
CA SER A 105 -9.22 -3.69 -21.62
C SER A 105 -8.73 -5.03 -21.05
N LYS A 106 -7.49 -5.11 -20.57
CA LYS A 106 -6.93 -6.32 -19.94
C LYS A 106 -7.60 -6.62 -18.60
N ILE A 107 -7.93 -5.59 -17.82
CA ILE A 107 -8.68 -5.75 -16.57
C ILE A 107 -10.10 -6.27 -16.87
N SER A 108 -10.77 -5.75 -17.92
CA SER A 108 -12.09 -6.28 -18.32
C SER A 108 -12.01 -7.77 -18.67
N THR A 109 -10.99 -8.18 -19.43
CA THR A 109 -10.76 -9.61 -19.72
C THR A 109 -10.58 -10.45 -18.45
N LEU A 110 -9.90 -9.92 -17.43
CA LEU A 110 -9.79 -10.61 -16.12
C LEU A 110 -11.15 -10.69 -15.43
N GLN A 111 -11.93 -9.60 -15.42
CA GLN A 111 -13.27 -9.61 -14.83
C GLN A 111 -14.15 -10.67 -15.50
N ASP A 112 -14.13 -10.74 -16.82
CA ASP A 112 -14.94 -11.70 -17.58
C ASP A 112 -14.48 -13.13 -17.31
N ARG A 113 -13.17 -13.36 -17.26
CA ARG A 113 -12.58 -14.66 -16.89
C ARG A 113 -12.99 -15.15 -15.51
N TYR A 114 -13.05 -14.26 -14.53
CA TYR A 114 -13.42 -14.60 -13.15
C TYR A 114 -14.92 -14.51 -12.87
N SER A 115 -15.73 -14.08 -13.84
CA SER A 115 -17.20 -14.07 -13.73
C SER A 115 -17.83 -15.45 -13.94
N GLY A 116 -17.10 -16.40 -14.53
CA GLY A 116 -17.62 -17.70 -14.96
C GLY A 116 -16.99 -18.87 -14.19
N GLY A 117 -17.60 -19.25 -13.08
CA GLY A 117 -17.42 -20.56 -12.45
C GLY A 117 -18.78 -21.23 -12.29
N ALA A 118 -18.89 -22.51 -12.64
CA ALA A 118 -20.10 -23.31 -12.40
C ALA A 118 -20.28 -23.49 -10.89
N THR A 119 -21.00 -22.57 -10.26
CA THR A 119 -21.47 -22.71 -8.88
C THR A 119 -22.96 -22.43 -8.86
N GLU A 120 -23.66 -23.07 -7.92
CA GLU A 120 -25.12 -23.08 -7.80
C GLU A 120 -25.74 -21.69 -7.50
N PHE A 121 -24.91 -20.65 -7.33
CA PHE A 121 -25.35 -19.29 -6.99
C PHE A 121 -24.98 -18.30 -8.10
N PRO A 122 -25.87 -17.31 -8.39
CA PRO A 122 -25.54 -16.22 -9.30
C PRO A 122 -24.31 -15.45 -8.81
N GLN A 123 -23.19 -15.60 -9.51
CA GLN A 123 -21.98 -14.85 -9.23
C GLN A 123 -22.09 -13.45 -9.83
N ARG A 124 -21.98 -12.43 -8.98
CA ARG A 124 -21.84 -11.03 -9.42
C ARG A 124 -20.50 -10.88 -10.16
N ARG A 125 -20.48 -10.06 -11.22
CA ARG A 125 -19.23 -9.66 -11.88
C ARG A 125 -18.26 -9.05 -10.86
N PRO A 126 -17.02 -9.55 -10.74
CA PRO A 126 -16.03 -9.01 -9.81
C PRO A 126 -15.66 -7.58 -10.21
N SER A 127 -15.35 -6.75 -9.22
CA SER A 127 -14.77 -5.43 -9.41
C SER A 127 -13.39 -5.50 -10.06
N ARG A 128 -12.92 -4.37 -10.59
CA ARG A 128 -11.57 -4.25 -11.17
C ARG A 128 -10.47 -4.58 -10.17
N VAL A 129 -10.68 -4.21 -8.89
CA VAL A 129 -9.73 -4.49 -7.80
C VAL A 129 -9.71 -5.97 -7.49
N GLU A 130 -10.87 -6.60 -7.33
CA GLU A 130 -10.94 -8.05 -7.08
C GLU A 130 -10.28 -8.84 -8.21
N ALA A 131 -10.66 -8.58 -9.46
CA ALA A 131 -10.12 -9.31 -10.61
C ALA A 131 -8.59 -9.14 -10.74
N LEU A 132 -8.06 -7.94 -10.56
CA LEU A 132 -6.62 -7.70 -10.68
C LEU A 132 -5.84 -8.24 -9.48
N SER A 133 -6.34 -8.06 -8.25
CA SER A 133 -5.71 -8.59 -7.04
C SER A 133 -5.68 -10.11 -7.07
N THR A 134 -6.77 -10.78 -7.47
CA THR A 134 -6.79 -12.23 -7.66
C THR A 134 -5.76 -12.67 -8.68
N PHE A 135 -5.67 -11.98 -9.83
CA PHE A 135 -4.65 -12.29 -10.85
C PHE A 135 -3.23 -12.17 -10.31
N ILE A 136 -2.92 -11.11 -9.55
CA ILE A 136 -1.61 -10.87 -8.94
C ILE A 136 -1.29 -11.96 -7.90
N CYS A 137 -2.22 -12.24 -6.99
CA CYS A 137 -2.07 -13.30 -5.99
C CYS A 137 -1.82 -14.66 -6.64
N VAL A 138 -2.64 -15.05 -7.62
CA VAL A 138 -2.45 -16.31 -8.36
C VAL A 138 -1.10 -16.35 -9.06
N SER A 139 -0.69 -15.25 -9.68
CA SER A 139 0.64 -15.16 -10.32
C SER A 139 1.75 -15.38 -9.31
N ILE A 140 1.72 -14.70 -8.17
CA ILE A 140 2.72 -14.86 -7.09
C ILE A 140 2.77 -16.30 -6.60
N LEU A 141 1.62 -16.94 -6.37
CA LEU A 141 1.54 -18.34 -5.93
C LEU A 141 2.13 -19.30 -6.97
N VAL A 142 1.82 -19.12 -8.25
CA VAL A 142 2.35 -19.97 -9.33
C VAL A 142 3.86 -19.79 -9.51
N PHE A 143 4.35 -18.55 -9.49
CA PHE A 143 5.79 -18.28 -9.56
C PHE A 143 6.54 -18.79 -8.33
N GLY A 144 5.93 -18.66 -7.14
CA GLY A 144 6.45 -19.23 -5.90
C GLY A 144 6.62 -20.74 -6.00
N LYS A 145 5.60 -21.46 -6.49
CA LYS A 145 5.64 -22.91 -6.69
C LYS A 145 6.72 -23.34 -7.70
N LYS A 146 6.82 -22.68 -8.86
CA LYS A 146 7.88 -22.97 -9.86
C LYS A 146 9.27 -22.72 -9.32
N ARG A 147 9.45 -21.69 -8.48
CA ARG A 147 10.73 -21.41 -7.81
C ARG A 147 11.07 -22.52 -6.82
N ILE A 148 10.13 -22.95 -5.98
CA ILE A 148 10.36 -24.06 -5.03
C ILE A 148 10.63 -25.38 -5.75
N GLU A 149 9.91 -25.68 -6.83
CA GLU A 149 10.15 -26.87 -7.65
C GLU A 149 11.51 -26.82 -8.36
N GLY A 150 11.92 -25.65 -8.85
CA GLY A 150 13.26 -25.42 -9.38
C GLY A 150 14.36 -25.68 -8.34
N TRP A 151 14.15 -25.31 -7.07
CA TRP A 151 15.11 -25.55 -5.99
C TRP A 151 15.17 -27.03 -5.58
N ARG A 152 14.03 -27.74 -5.60
CA ARG A 152 13.99 -29.20 -5.44
C ARG A 152 14.70 -29.95 -6.57
N ASN A 153 14.55 -29.48 -7.82
CA ASN A 153 15.19 -30.10 -8.98
C ASN A 153 16.71 -29.84 -9.06
N VAL A 154 17.21 -28.82 -8.36
CA VAL A 154 18.65 -28.50 -8.22
C VAL A 154 19.24 -29.13 -6.94
N GLY A 155 18.47 -29.97 -6.21
CA GLY A 155 18.99 -30.79 -5.12
C GLY A 155 19.19 -30.07 -3.78
N LEU A 156 18.74 -28.83 -3.62
CA LEU A 156 18.77 -28.15 -2.32
C LEU A 156 17.49 -28.47 -1.55
N ARG A 157 17.56 -29.52 -0.71
CA ARG A 157 16.55 -29.76 0.33
C ARG A 157 16.77 -28.74 1.43
N PHE A 158 15.81 -27.86 1.67
CA PHE A 158 15.71 -27.18 2.95
C PHE A 158 15.44 -28.26 4.00
N GLY A 159 16.38 -28.42 4.94
CA GLY A 159 16.20 -29.25 6.11
C GLY A 159 15.07 -28.66 6.96
N GLU A 160 14.06 -29.48 7.23
CA GLU A 160 13.22 -29.28 8.41
C GLU A 160 14.08 -29.69 9.61
N GLU A 161 14.37 -28.75 10.50
CA GLU A 161 14.82 -29.07 11.86
C GLU A 161 13.65 -28.86 12.83
N GLY A 162 13.36 -29.94 13.57
CA GLY A 162 13.05 -29.94 15.01
C GLY A 162 11.71 -29.42 15.46
#